data_AF-A0A8C0DI26-F1
#
_entry.id   AF-A0A8C0DI26-F1
#
_cell.length_a   1.000
_cell.length_b   1.000
_cell.length_c   1.000
_cell.angle_alpha   90.00
_cell.angle_beta   90.00
_cell.angle_gamma   90.00
#
_symmetry.space_group_name_H-M   'P 1'
#
loop_
_entity.id
_entity.type
_entity.pdbx_description
1 polymer ?
#
loop_
_entity_poly.entity_id
_entity_poly.type
_entity_poly.pdbx_seq_one_letter_code
_entity_poly.pdbx_strand_id
1 'polypeptide(L)' 'MPSCRLGLLVAALLLGLLLGLPPVTEKKGSCPQVDIAFPQLGLCLDQCQVDSQCPGLLKCCHNGCGKVSCVTPVF' A
#
# COMPACT_ATOMS: atom_id res chain seq x y z
N MET A 1 28.52 -3.20 -20.21
CA MET A 1 28.09 -4.56 -20.61
C MET A 1 26.56 -4.67 -20.51
N PRO A 2 25.83 -4.37 -21.59
CA PRO A 2 24.37 -4.25 -21.60
C PRO A 2 23.62 -5.58 -21.32
N SER A 3 24.28 -6.71 -21.58
CA SER A 3 23.78 -8.06 -21.33
C SER A 3 23.51 -8.37 -19.85
N CYS A 4 24.28 -7.78 -18.93
CA CYS A 4 24.11 -8.02 -17.49
C CYS A 4 22.86 -7.33 -16.93
N ARG A 5 22.51 -6.14 -17.43
CA ARG A 5 21.30 -5.42 -17.02
C ARG A 5 20.04 -6.10 -17.55
N LEU A 6 20.08 -6.62 -18.78
CA LEU A 6 18.96 -7.36 -19.35
C LEU A 6 18.70 -8.65 -18.57
N GLY A 7 19.75 -9.37 -18.17
CA GLY A 7 19.63 -10.56 -17.31
C GLY A 7 18.97 -10.26 -15.95
N LEU A 8 19.36 -9.16 -15.29
CA LEU A 8 18.77 -8.73 -14.02
C LEU A 8 17.28 -8.38 -14.14
N LEU A 9 16.89 -7.69 -15.20
CA LEU A 9 15.48 -7.30 -15.43
C LEU A 9 14.60 -8.53 -15.71
N VAL A 10 15.09 -9.47 -16.53
CA VAL A 10 14.38 -10.72 -16.82
C VAL A 10 14.24 -11.57 -15.56
N ALA A 11 15.28 -11.66 -14.73
CA ALA A 11 15.22 -12.37 -13.45
C ALA A 11 14.20 -11.72 -12.50
N ALA A 12 14.18 -10.40 -12.36
CA ALA A 12 13.21 -9.70 -11.51
C ALA A 12 11.76 -9.86 -11.99
N LEU A 13 11.52 -9.80 -13.31
CA LEU A 13 10.20 -10.04 -13.90
C LEU A 13 9.72 -11.47 -13.69
N LEU A 14 10.58 -12.47 -13.95
CA LEU A 14 10.27 -13.88 -13.70
C LEU A 14 9.99 -14.13 -12.22
N LEU A 15 10.80 -13.55 -11.33
CA LEU A 15 10.59 -13.67 -9.89
C LEU A 15 9.28 -13.02 -9.44
N GLY A 16 8.95 -11.84 -9.98
CA GLY A 16 7.68 -11.16 -9.72
C GLY A 16 6.46 -11.94 -10.21
N LEU A 17 6.58 -12.61 -11.37
CA LEU A 17 5.53 -13.47 -11.93
C LEU A 17 5.35 -14.74 -11.10
N LEU A 18 6.45 -15.37 -10.65
CA LEU A 18 6.44 -16.56 -9.79
C LEU A 18 5.91 -16.26 -8.38
N LEU A 19 6.20 -15.07 -7.84
CA LEU A 19 5.77 -14.63 -6.51
C LEU A 19 4.37 -14.01 -6.49
N GLY A 20 3.75 -13.77 -7.66
CA GLY A 20 2.40 -13.24 -7.76
C GLY A 20 2.22 -11.90 -7.04
N LEU A 21 3.14 -10.95 -7.26
CA LEU A 21 3.00 -9.61 -6.66
C LEU A 21 1.64 -9.04 -7.02
N PRO A 22 0.79 -8.69 -6.02
CA PRO A 22 -0.49 -8.09 -6.32
C PRO A 22 -0.24 -6.76 -7.05
N PRO A 23 -0.99 -6.47 -8.13
CA PRO A 23 -0.93 -5.15 -8.74
C PRO A 23 -1.26 -4.12 -7.67
N VAL A 24 -0.38 -3.14 -7.47
CA VAL A 24 -0.64 -1.99 -6.60
C VAL A 24 -1.62 -1.10 -7.34
N THR A 25 -2.91 -1.43 -7.21
CA THR A 25 -3.99 -0.65 -7.83
C THR A 25 -4.26 0.57 -6.97
N GLU A 26 -3.57 1.67 -7.25
CA GLU A 26 -3.82 2.97 -6.63
C GLU A 26 -5.23 3.47 -7.00
N LYS A 27 -6.07 3.72 -5.99
CA LYS A 27 -7.39 4.33 -6.18
C LYS A 27 -7.28 5.85 -6.25
N LYS A 28 -8.22 6.47 -6.96
CA LYS A 28 -8.31 7.92 -7.10
C LYS A 28 -8.45 8.62 -5.74
N GLY A 29 -7.82 9.78 -5.62
CA GLY A 29 -7.77 10.59 -4.40
C GLY A 29 -6.52 10.32 -3.57
N SER A 30 -6.33 11.08 -2.51
CA SER A 30 -5.17 11.00 -1.61
C SER A 30 -5.59 10.59 -0.20
N CYS A 31 -4.62 10.09 0.57
CA CYS A 31 -4.84 9.83 1.99
C CYS A 31 -5.07 11.15 2.75
N PRO A 32 -6.04 11.21 3.68
CA PRO A 32 -6.22 12.38 4.53
C PRO A 32 -4.99 12.58 5.42
N GLN A 33 -4.68 13.84 5.76
CA GLN A 33 -3.66 14.12 6.76
C GLN A 33 -4.17 13.66 8.12
N VAL A 34 -3.32 13.01 8.90
CA VAL A 34 -3.68 12.54 10.23
C VAL A 34 -2.87 13.26 11.29
N ASP A 35 -3.55 14.03 12.13
CA ASP A 35 -2.96 14.73 13.27
C ASP A 35 -2.99 13.84 14.50
N ILE A 36 -1.81 13.44 14.97
CA ILE A 36 -1.66 12.61 16.17
C ILE A 36 -1.55 13.52 17.39
N ALA A 37 -2.69 14.06 17.84
CA ALA A 37 -2.73 14.91 19.03
C ALA A 37 -2.56 14.10 20.33
N PHE A 38 -2.87 12.80 20.31
CA PHE A 38 -2.84 11.93 21.50
C PHE A 38 -2.36 10.51 21.16
N PRO A 39 -1.63 9.85 22.08
CA PRO A 39 -1.33 8.43 21.94
C PRO A 39 -2.63 7.63 22.00
N GLN A 40 -2.85 6.83 20.97
CA GLN A 40 -4.04 5.99 20.83
C GLN A 40 -3.89 4.81 21.80
N LEU A 41 -4.71 4.76 22.85
CA LEU A 41 -4.71 3.66 23.81
C LEU A 41 -5.57 2.50 23.25
N GLY A 42 -4.93 1.40 22.82
CA GLY A 42 -5.63 0.23 22.28
C GLY A 42 -4.73 -0.66 21.40
N LEU A 43 -5.27 -1.80 20.94
CA LEU A 43 -4.59 -2.65 19.96
C LEU A 43 -4.58 -1.95 18.61
N CYS A 44 -3.38 -1.63 18.15
CA CYS A 44 -3.15 -0.99 16.87
C CYS A 44 -2.68 -2.01 15.85
N LEU A 45 -3.56 -2.37 14.90
CA LEU A 45 -3.30 -3.42 13.93
C LEU A 45 -3.47 -2.89 12.51
N ASP A 46 -2.65 -3.42 11.59
CA ASP A 46 -2.77 -3.18 10.16
C ASP A 46 -3.97 -3.94 9.60
N GLN A 47 -4.88 -3.24 8.93
CA GLN A 47 -6.13 -3.81 8.40
C GLN A 47 -6.10 -4.04 6.89
N CYS A 48 -5.16 -3.40 6.20
CA CYS A 48 -4.99 -3.47 4.76
C CYS A 48 -3.50 -3.30 4.42
N GLN A 49 -3.11 -3.58 3.17
CA GLN A 49 -1.78 -3.25 2.66
C GLN A 49 -1.82 -2.46 1.34
N VAL A 50 -2.91 -2.60 0.59
CA VAL A 50 -3.13 -1.93 -0.70
C VAL A 50 -4.58 -1.51 -0.82
N ASP A 51 -4.84 -0.46 -1.59
CA ASP A 51 -6.19 0.09 -1.80
C ASP A 51 -7.20 -0.95 -2.31
N SER A 52 -6.76 -1.94 -3.08
CA SER A 52 -7.63 -2.99 -3.63
C SER A 52 -8.24 -3.90 -2.56
N GLN A 53 -7.65 -3.96 -1.37
CA GLN A 53 -8.22 -4.68 -0.23
C GLN A 53 -9.37 -3.91 0.45
N CYS A 54 -9.46 -2.60 0.20
CA CYS A 54 -10.49 -1.75 0.75
C CYS A 54 -11.74 -1.74 -0.15
N PRO A 55 -12.97 -1.74 0.41
CA PRO A 55 -14.17 -1.74 -0.40
C PRO A 55 -14.41 -0.39 -1.08
N GLY A 56 -15.04 -0.41 -2.27
CA GLY A 56 -15.45 0.79 -3.00
C GLY A 56 -14.29 1.74 -3.29
N LEU A 57 -14.44 3.01 -2.92
CA LEU A 57 -13.44 4.08 -3.13
C LEU A 57 -12.46 4.25 -1.97
N LEU A 58 -12.58 3.46 -0.90
CA LEU A 58 -11.71 3.60 0.28
C LEU A 58 -10.25 3.27 -0.08
N LYS A 59 -9.31 4.04 0.47
CA LYS A 59 -7.86 3.86 0.31
C LYS A 59 -7.25 3.27 1.58
N CYS A 60 -6.16 2.51 1.42
CA CYS A 60 -5.38 1.97 2.52
C CYS A 60 -4.35 3.00 2.97
N CYS A 61 -4.61 3.67 4.10
CA CYS A 61 -3.82 4.82 4.55
C CYS A 61 -3.33 4.65 5.97
N HIS A 62 -2.20 5.28 6.30
CA HIS A 62 -1.76 5.43 7.67
C HIS A 62 -2.78 6.21 8.50
N ASN A 63 -3.10 5.68 9.67
CA ASN A 63 -3.96 6.31 10.65
C ASN A 63 -3.13 6.89 11.81
N GLY A 64 -3.82 7.55 12.74
CA GLY A 64 -3.19 8.31 13.83
C GLY A 64 -2.55 7.44 14.91
N CYS A 65 -2.53 6.13 14.68
CA CYS A 65 -1.97 5.12 15.55
C CYS A 65 -0.69 4.50 14.95
N GLY A 66 -0.26 4.96 13.76
CA GLY A 66 0.92 4.45 13.07
C GLY A 66 0.69 3.14 12.32
N LYS A 67 -0.56 2.71 12.16
CA LYS A 67 -0.97 1.52 11.39
C LYS A 67 -1.79 1.90 10.18
N VAL A 68 -2.07 0.95 9.30
CA VAL A 68 -2.87 1.21 8.10
C VAL A 68 -4.30 0.69 8.21
N SER A 69 -5.25 1.47 7.70
CA SER A 69 -6.67 1.14 7.67
C SER A 69 -7.36 1.71 6.44
N CYS A 70 -8.51 1.15 6.07
CA CYS A 70 -9.33 1.65 4.96
C CYS A 70 -10.04 2.94 5.36
N VAL A 71 -9.76 4.05 4.67
CA VAL A 71 -10.33 5.37 4.95
C VAL A 71 -10.88 6.04 3.69
N THR A 72 -11.77 7.01 3.89
CA THR A 72 -12.32 7.83 2.80
C THR A 72 -11.22 8.73 2.22
N PRO A 73 -11.00 8.72 0.90
CA PRO A 73 -9.99 9.58 0.27
C PRO A 73 -10.43 11.05 0.21
N VAL A 74 -9.44 11.94 0.10
CA VAL A 74 -9.64 13.33 -0.32
C VAL A 74 -9.40 13.46 -1.82
N PHE A 75 -10.17 14.31 -2.52
CA PHE A 75 -10.13 14.45 -3.99
C PHE A 75 -9.68 15.84 -4.42
#